data_AF-A0AAV7FKH9-F1
#
_entry.id   AF-A0AAV7FKH9-F1
#
_cell.length_a   1.000
_cell.length_b   1.000
_cell.length_c   1.000
_cell.angle_alpha   90.00
_cell.angle_beta   90.00
_cell.angle_gamma   90.00
#
_symmetry.space_group_name_H-M   'P 1'
#
loop_
_entity.id
_entity.type
_entity.pdbx_description
1 polymer ?
#
loop_
_entity_poly.entity_id
_entity_poly.type
_entity_poly.pdbx_seq_one_letter_code
_entity_poly.pdbx_strand_id
1 'polypeptide(L)'
;MAASTVLAKAVGAEKELKVHMPGYGGLRSSGMITLAGSVRAMPASSSSSSSAGIVRAVATPDTAVVKRSKVELYKEQSNFLRFPLNEELQNEAAGINEVATQLIKFHGSYQQTNRDERGTKSYQFMLRTKNPCGKVPNKLYLVMDDLADEFGIGTLRLTTRQTFQLHGVLKKNLKTVMSTIIKNMGSTLGACGDLNRNVLAPAAPYTNKEYAFAQETAENIASLLTPQSGAYYDIWVDGEKVMSAEPPEVTAARNDNSHGTNFPESPEPIYGTQFLPRKFKIAVTVPTDNSVDILTNDIGVVVISDSDGEHQGFNIYVGGGMGRTHRVETTFPRLGEPLGYVPKEDILYAVKAIVVTQRENGRRDDRKYSRMKYLISQWGIEKFRCVVEKYYGKKFEPFRELPDWEFRSYLGWHEQGDGALFCGLHVDSGRIGGKMKKALREVIEKYNLNVRITPNQNLILCDIRRTWRRPITTVLAQAGLLQPKYVDPLNITSMACPALPLCPLAITEAERGIPDILKRVRAVFDKVGLRYNESVVIRITGCPNGCARPYMAELGFVGDGPNSYQIWLGGTPNQTSLAKCFMNKVKIQDLEKVLEPLFYNWRRKRLRGEPFGQFTTRVVYKVALDDATHGCRQ
;
A
#
# COMPACT_ATOMS: atom_id res chain seq x y z
N MET A 1 33.23 69.01 -13.10
CA MET A 1 32.49 69.81 -14.09
C MET A 1 31.52 68.85 -14.79
N ALA A 2 30.28 68.74 -14.29
CA ALA A 2 29.08 69.47 -14.75
C ALA A 2 28.68 68.99 -16.18
N ALA A 3 27.70 68.07 -16.29
CA ALA A 3 26.23 68.29 -16.42
C ALA A 3 25.83 68.55 -17.90
N SER A 4 24.78 68.03 -18.55
CA SER A 4 23.42 67.57 -18.19
C SER A 4 22.89 66.65 -19.33
N THR A 5 22.18 65.54 -19.12
CA THR A 5 20.73 65.33 -18.86
C THR A 5 19.77 65.79 -19.98
N VAL A 6 19.00 64.86 -20.59
CA VAL A 6 17.49 64.81 -20.65
C VAL A 6 17.00 63.52 -21.36
N LEU A 7 16.21 62.72 -20.61
CA LEU A 7 15.00 61.87 -20.90
C LEU A 7 14.64 61.46 -22.36
N ALA A 8 13.98 60.32 -22.68
CA ALA A 8 13.28 59.27 -21.93
C ALA A 8 12.84 58.08 -22.85
N LYS A 9 12.59 56.92 -22.21
CA LYS A 9 11.64 55.83 -22.54
C LYS A 9 11.71 55.14 -23.93
N ALA A 10 12.17 53.89 -23.92
CA ALA A 10 11.52 52.79 -24.65
C ALA A 10 11.72 51.46 -23.90
N VAL A 11 10.72 51.09 -23.11
CA VAL A 11 10.57 49.75 -22.53
C VAL A 11 10.20 48.81 -23.67
N GLY A 12 11.12 47.95 -24.08
CA GLY A 12 10.85 46.88 -25.03
C GLY A 12 10.01 45.80 -24.36
N ALA A 13 8.79 45.61 -24.88
CA ALA A 13 7.82 44.64 -24.39
C ALA A 13 8.34 43.19 -24.49
N GLU A 14 8.56 42.54 -23.35
CA GLU A 14 8.61 41.08 -23.27
C GLU A 14 7.20 40.55 -23.57
N LYS A 15 7.06 39.81 -24.67
CA LYS A 15 5.82 39.09 -24.99
C LYS A 15 5.54 38.05 -23.90
N GLU A 16 4.58 38.33 -23.02
CA GLU A 16 3.89 37.32 -22.24
C GLU A 16 3.32 36.26 -23.18
N LEU A 17 3.86 35.04 -23.11
CA LEU A 17 3.22 33.86 -23.67
C LEU A 17 2.01 33.52 -22.80
N LYS A 18 0.87 34.16 -23.09
CA LYS A 18 -0.45 33.74 -22.60
C LYS A 18 -0.77 32.39 -23.24
N VAL A 19 -0.57 31.32 -22.47
CA VAL A 19 -1.07 29.99 -22.84
C VAL A 19 -2.58 29.99 -22.60
N HIS A 20 -3.33 29.92 -23.69
CA HIS A 20 -4.78 29.72 -23.67
C HIS A 20 -5.04 28.26 -23.26
N MET A 21 -5.54 28.04 -22.04
CA MET A 21 -6.08 26.74 -21.65
C MET A 21 -7.43 26.56 -22.37
N PRO A 22 -7.68 25.43 -23.06
CA PRO A 22 -8.99 25.19 -23.66
C PRO A 22 -10.03 25.11 -22.54
N GLY A 23 -11.03 25.99 -22.61
CA GLY A 23 -12.17 25.99 -21.70
C GLY A 23 -12.88 24.63 -21.72
N TYR A 24 -13.12 24.09 -20.53
CA TYR A 24 -13.84 22.84 -20.35
C TYR A 24 -15.33 23.07 -20.65
N GLY A 25 -15.78 22.66 -21.84
CA GLY A 25 -17.19 22.60 -22.17
C GLY A 25 -17.85 21.42 -21.46
N GLY A 26 -18.68 21.70 -20.45
CA GLY A 26 -19.58 20.71 -19.88
C GLY A 26 -20.46 20.10 -20.97
N LEU A 27 -20.61 18.77 -20.95
CA LEU A 27 -21.53 18.06 -21.82
C LEU A 27 -22.97 18.53 -21.55
N ARG A 28 -23.58 19.15 -22.58
CA ARG A 28 -25.00 19.51 -22.62
C ARG A 28 -25.87 18.27 -22.41
N SER A 29 -26.92 18.41 -21.60
CA SER A 29 -27.98 17.41 -21.49
C SER A 29 -28.73 17.31 -22.82
N SER A 30 -28.97 16.09 -23.27
CA SER A 30 -29.80 15.83 -24.44
C SER A 30 -31.28 15.82 -24.03
N GLY A 31 -32.03 16.80 -24.56
CA GLY A 31 -33.42 16.70 -25.03
C GLY A 31 -34.49 16.15 -24.07
N MET A 32 -35.25 17.07 -23.46
CA MET A 32 -36.63 16.81 -23.04
C MET A 32 -37.54 16.73 -24.27
N ILE A 33 -38.33 15.66 -24.34
CA ILE A 33 -39.53 15.58 -25.19
C ILE A 33 -40.66 16.26 -24.43
N THR A 34 -41.24 17.28 -25.04
CA THR A 34 -42.47 17.96 -24.64
C THR A 34 -43.68 17.06 -24.81
N LEU A 35 -44.50 16.92 -23.76
CA LEU A 35 -45.92 16.61 -23.88
C LEU A 35 -46.67 17.51 -22.90
N ALA A 36 -47.55 18.33 -23.47
CA ALA A 36 -48.41 19.28 -22.80
C ALA A 36 -49.48 18.58 -21.95
N GLY A 37 -49.84 19.16 -20.81
CA GLY A 37 -50.93 18.67 -19.96
C GLY A 37 -51.21 19.60 -18.79
N SER A 38 -52.12 20.55 -19.03
CA SER A 38 -52.84 21.47 -18.14
C SER A 38 -52.63 21.38 -16.62
N VAL A 39 -52.34 22.55 -16.03
CA VAL A 39 -52.43 22.85 -14.59
C VAL A 39 -53.90 23.05 -14.19
N ARG A 40 -54.31 22.55 -13.02
CA ARG A 40 -55.28 23.25 -12.16
C ARG A 40 -55.02 22.98 -10.68
N ALA A 41 -55.18 24.04 -9.90
CA ALA A 41 -54.72 24.19 -8.54
C ALA A 41 -55.66 23.60 -7.46
N MET A 42 -55.04 23.31 -6.32
CA MET A 42 -55.49 23.13 -4.92
C MET A 42 -56.77 23.94 -4.52
N PRO A 43 -57.55 23.61 -3.46
CA PRO A 43 -57.04 23.32 -2.11
C PRO A 43 -57.82 22.35 -1.20
N ALA A 44 -57.26 22.19 0.01
CA ALA A 44 -57.61 21.29 1.10
C ALA A 44 -58.98 21.49 1.76
N SER A 45 -59.50 20.43 2.41
CA SER A 45 -60.31 20.54 3.62
C SER A 45 -60.36 19.23 4.43
N SER A 46 -60.84 19.40 5.67
CA SER A 46 -60.72 18.65 6.92
C SER A 46 -61.59 17.39 7.11
N SER A 47 -61.12 16.56 8.05
CA SER A 47 -61.85 15.86 9.16
C SER A 47 -62.70 14.60 8.95
N SER A 48 -62.27 13.56 9.70
CA SER A 48 -63.00 12.63 10.60
C SER A 48 -63.89 11.46 10.11
N SER A 49 -63.61 10.28 10.74
CA SER A 49 -64.46 9.07 10.98
C SER A 49 -64.82 8.20 9.76
N SER A 50 -64.95 6.88 9.78
CA SER A 50 -64.84 5.78 10.75
C SER A 50 -64.89 4.43 9.98
N SER A 51 -64.32 3.37 10.56
CA SER A 51 -64.67 1.93 10.40
C SER A 51 -64.80 1.28 9.00
N ALA A 52 -63.93 0.30 8.70
CA ALA A 52 -64.30 -1.10 8.47
C ALA A 52 -63.06 -1.92 8.08
N GLY A 53 -62.89 -3.09 8.70
CA GLY A 53 -61.68 -3.90 8.60
C GLY A 53 -61.48 -4.61 7.27
N ILE A 54 -60.21 -4.75 6.88
CA ILE A 54 -59.72 -5.90 6.14
C ILE A 54 -58.44 -6.34 6.86
N VAL A 55 -58.52 -7.47 7.55
CA VAL A 55 -57.36 -8.18 8.08
C VAL A 55 -56.52 -8.61 6.88
N ARG A 56 -55.45 -7.85 6.59
CA ARG A 56 -54.43 -8.27 5.63
C ARG A 56 -53.43 -9.11 6.40
N ALA A 57 -53.35 -10.39 6.02
CA ALA A 57 -52.36 -11.33 6.53
C ALA A 57 -50.98 -10.67 6.56
N VAL A 58 -50.32 -10.74 7.72
CA VAL A 58 -48.94 -10.32 7.92
C VAL A 58 -48.11 -11.06 6.89
N ALA A 59 -47.56 -10.32 5.92
CA ALA A 59 -46.54 -10.86 5.03
C ALA A 59 -45.41 -11.36 5.93
N THR A 60 -45.17 -12.67 5.87
CA THR A 60 -43.93 -13.29 6.34
C THR A 60 -42.75 -12.41 5.93
N PRO A 61 -41.79 -12.13 6.82
CA PRO A 61 -40.61 -11.38 6.43
C PRO A 61 -39.93 -12.18 5.32
N ASP A 62 -39.90 -11.58 4.13
CA ASP A 62 -39.06 -12.03 3.03
C ASP A 62 -37.65 -12.13 3.62
N THR A 63 -37.15 -13.34 3.82
CA THR A 63 -35.75 -13.57 4.17
C THR A 63 -34.94 -13.13 2.96
N ALA A 64 -34.67 -11.83 2.87
CA ALA A 64 -33.89 -11.24 1.80
C ALA A 64 -32.54 -11.96 1.79
N VAL A 65 -32.32 -12.80 0.77
CA VAL A 65 -31.08 -13.55 0.60
C VAL A 65 -29.94 -12.54 0.59
N VAL A 66 -29.11 -12.55 1.64
CA VAL A 66 -27.99 -11.63 1.78
C VAL A 66 -27.05 -11.87 0.61
N LYS A 67 -26.98 -10.92 -0.32
CA LYS A 67 -26.13 -11.02 -1.51
C LYS A 67 -24.66 -11.14 -1.10
N ARG A 68 -23.99 -12.20 -1.55
CA ARG A 68 -22.57 -12.49 -1.24
C ARG A 68 -21.74 -12.58 -2.52
N SER A 69 -20.49 -12.14 -2.44
CA SER A 69 -19.55 -12.31 -3.56
C SER A 69 -19.15 -13.78 -3.73
N LYS A 70 -18.78 -14.18 -4.95
CA LYS A 70 -18.32 -15.56 -5.24
C LYS A 70 -17.21 -16.04 -4.30
N VAL A 71 -16.30 -15.14 -3.90
CA VAL A 71 -15.18 -15.48 -3.01
C VAL A 71 -15.65 -15.85 -1.60
N GLU A 72 -16.79 -15.34 -1.13
CA GLU A 72 -17.37 -15.76 0.15
C GLU A 72 -17.86 -17.21 0.08
N LEU A 73 -18.47 -17.61 -1.05
CA LEU A 73 -18.89 -18.99 -1.28
C LEU A 73 -17.67 -19.93 -1.33
N TYR A 74 -16.61 -19.50 -2.03
CA TYR A 74 -15.37 -20.29 -2.10
C TYR A 74 -14.73 -20.48 -0.72
N LYS A 75 -14.70 -19.44 0.13
CA LYS A 75 -14.17 -19.56 1.49
C LYS A 75 -14.99 -20.54 2.32
N GLU A 76 -16.31 -20.41 2.28
CA GLU A 76 -17.24 -21.27 3.02
C GLU A 76 -17.05 -22.75 2.71
N GLN A 77 -16.96 -23.08 1.42
CA GLN A 77 -16.90 -24.45 0.93
C GLN A 77 -15.47 -25.03 0.94
N SER A 78 -14.48 -24.26 1.42
CA SER A 78 -13.08 -24.66 1.28
C SER A 78 -12.51 -25.52 2.39
N ASN A 79 -13.30 -25.83 3.44
CA ASN A 79 -12.78 -26.47 4.65
C ASN A 79 -11.54 -25.73 5.19
N PHE A 80 -11.72 -24.44 5.46
CA PHE A 80 -10.66 -23.51 5.87
C PHE A 80 -9.48 -23.51 4.90
N LEU A 81 -9.77 -23.21 3.63
CA LEU A 81 -8.82 -22.96 2.55
C LEU A 81 -8.13 -24.20 1.93
N ARG A 82 -8.56 -25.41 2.29
CA ARG A 82 -8.00 -26.68 1.78
C ARG A 82 -8.54 -27.09 0.41
N PHE A 83 -9.86 -27.14 0.26
CA PHE A 83 -10.54 -27.72 -0.89
C PHE A 83 -11.10 -26.65 -1.85
N PRO A 84 -11.05 -26.84 -3.18
CA PRO A 84 -10.42 -27.93 -3.93
C PRO A 84 -8.92 -27.68 -4.22
N LEU A 85 -8.27 -26.77 -3.50
CA LEU A 85 -6.87 -26.44 -3.76
C LEU A 85 -5.94 -27.66 -3.62
N ASN A 86 -6.16 -28.49 -2.60
CA ASN A 86 -5.45 -29.74 -2.37
C ASN A 86 -5.49 -30.70 -3.59
N GLU A 87 -6.66 -30.90 -4.19
CA GLU A 87 -6.82 -31.75 -5.38
C GLU A 87 -6.22 -31.09 -6.63
N GLU A 88 -6.46 -29.79 -6.79
CA GLU A 88 -5.96 -29.03 -7.94
C GLU A 88 -4.43 -28.99 -7.97
N LEU A 89 -3.74 -29.01 -6.83
CA LEU A 89 -2.28 -29.06 -6.77
C LEU A 89 -1.70 -30.42 -7.19
N GLN A 90 -2.49 -31.50 -7.13
CA GLN A 90 -2.06 -32.86 -7.46
C GLN A 90 -2.29 -33.23 -8.94
N ASN A 91 -3.22 -32.55 -9.63
CA ASN A 91 -3.53 -32.89 -11.02
C ASN A 91 -2.43 -32.46 -12.02
N GLU A 92 -2.44 -33.04 -13.22
CA GLU A 92 -1.43 -32.82 -14.27
C GLU A 92 -1.55 -31.48 -15.04
N ALA A 93 -2.64 -30.71 -14.82
CA ALA A 93 -2.83 -29.46 -15.53
C ALA A 93 -1.78 -28.41 -15.11
N ALA A 94 -1.26 -27.64 -16.08
CA ALA A 94 -0.25 -26.61 -15.81
C ALA A 94 -0.74 -25.47 -14.88
N GLY A 95 -2.05 -25.22 -14.87
CA GLY A 95 -2.70 -24.26 -13.98
C GLY A 95 -3.68 -24.94 -13.02
N ILE A 96 -4.38 -24.11 -12.25
CA ILE A 96 -5.45 -24.50 -11.33
C ILE A 96 -6.76 -23.78 -11.67
N ASN A 97 -7.88 -24.37 -11.26
CA ASN A 97 -9.21 -23.83 -11.52
C ASN A 97 -9.49 -22.47 -10.82
N GLU A 98 -10.65 -21.85 -11.11
CA GLU A 98 -11.01 -20.53 -10.58
C GLU A 98 -11.04 -20.49 -9.04
N VAL A 99 -11.60 -21.52 -8.40
CA VAL A 99 -11.76 -21.60 -6.94
C VAL A 99 -10.39 -21.70 -6.29
N ALA A 100 -9.56 -22.66 -6.73
CA ALA A 100 -8.19 -22.84 -6.25
C ALA A 100 -7.33 -21.60 -6.53
N THR A 101 -7.53 -20.90 -7.65
CA THR A 101 -6.88 -19.60 -7.93
C THR A 101 -7.21 -18.55 -6.87
N GLN A 102 -8.40 -18.56 -6.26
CA GLN A 102 -8.71 -17.67 -5.13
C GLN A 102 -8.12 -18.17 -3.81
N LEU A 103 -8.20 -19.47 -3.52
CA LEU A 103 -7.74 -20.06 -2.26
C LEU A 103 -6.21 -20.04 -2.12
N ILE A 104 -5.47 -20.25 -3.20
CA ILE A 104 -4.00 -20.24 -3.17
C ILE A 104 -3.42 -18.88 -2.76
N LYS A 105 -4.21 -17.80 -2.92
CA LYS A 105 -3.85 -16.46 -2.42
C LYS A 105 -3.72 -16.44 -0.90
N PHE A 106 -4.51 -17.22 -0.16
CA PHE A 106 -4.37 -17.26 1.30
C PHE A 106 -3.06 -17.94 1.73
N HIS A 107 -2.54 -18.82 0.87
CA HIS A 107 -1.24 -19.48 1.01
C HIS A 107 -0.09 -18.65 0.43
N GLY A 108 -0.34 -17.40 0.05
CA GLY A 108 0.69 -16.46 -0.38
C GLY A 108 1.13 -16.59 -1.83
N SER A 109 0.39 -17.30 -2.68
CA SER A 109 0.72 -17.45 -4.10
C SER A 109 -0.36 -16.91 -5.04
N TYR A 110 0.02 -16.57 -6.27
CA TYR A 110 -0.85 -16.14 -7.35
C TYR A 110 -0.48 -16.90 -8.62
N GLN A 111 -1.46 -17.55 -9.24
CA GLN A 111 -1.35 -17.96 -10.63
C GLN A 111 -1.26 -16.72 -11.53
N GLN A 112 -0.32 -16.75 -12.45
CA GLN A 112 -0.01 -15.70 -13.41
C GLN A 112 0.19 -16.32 -14.80
N THR A 113 0.12 -15.47 -15.80
CA THR A 113 0.45 -15.80 -17.19
C THR A 113 1.37 -14.71 -17.71
N ASN A 114 2.35 -15.08 -18.53
CA ASN A 114 3.20 -14.10 -19.19
C ASN A 114 2.41 -13.39 -20.31
N ARG A 115 2.14 -12.10 -20.15
CA ARG A 115 1.36 -11.32 -21.11
C ARG A 115 2.17 -10.76 -22.28
N ASP A 116 3.48 -10.95 -22.29
CA ASP A 116 4.32 -10.65 -23.46
C ASP A 116 4.23 -11.78 -24.50
N GLU A 117 3.92 -13.01 -24.08
CA GLU A 117 3.74 -14.15 -24.98
C GLU A 117 2.44 -14.02 -25.78
N ARG A 118 2.52 -14.30 -27.08
CA ARG A 118 1.37 -14.40 -27.97
C ARG A 118 1.02 -15.87 -28.19
N GLY A 119 -0.25 -16.24 -28.04
CA GLY A 119 -0.72 -17.62 -28.25
C GLY A 119 -1.04 -18.35 -26.94
N THR A 120 -0.58 -19.59 -26.80
CA THR A 120 -0.91 -20.46 -25.67
C THR A 120 -0.39 -19.89 -24.36
N LYS A 121 -1.24 -19.87 -23.33
CA LYS A 121 -0.90 -19.31 -22.01
C LYS A 121 0.09 -20.22 -21.28
N SER A 122 1.30 -19.73 -21.00
CA SER A 122 2.19 -20.32 -20.01
C SER A 122 1.71 -19.93 -18.61
N TYR A 123 1.32 -20.93 -17.81
CA TYR A 123 0.98 -20.73 -16.41
C TYR A 123 2.21 -20.81 -15.53
N GLN A 124 2.32 -19.84 -14.62
CA GLN A 124 3.36 -19.78 -13.61
C GLN A 124 2.77 -19.19 -12.34
N PHE A 125 3.50 -19.28 -11.24
CA PHE A 125 3.08 -18.81 -9.93
C PHE A 125 4.09 -17.81 -9.39
N MET A 126 3.57 -16.70 -8.87
CA MET A 126 4.33 -15.84 -7.98
C MET A 126 3.97 -16.19 -6.55
N LEU A 127 4.98 -16.30 -5.71
CA LEU A 127 4.82 -16.43 -4.27
C LEU A 127 5.40 -15.22 -3.55
N ARG A 128 4.77 -14.89 -2.42
CA ARG A 128 5.09 -13.74 -1.59
C ARG A 128 5.30 -14.21 -0.16
N THR A 129 6.40 -13.79 0.44
CA THR A 129 6.71 -14.10 1.83
C THR A 129 5.94 -13.21 2.82
N LYS A 130 5.90 -13.63 4.08
CA LYS A 130 5.49 -12.85 5.24
C LYS A 130 6.76 -12.62 6.08
N ASN A 131 7.11 -11.35 6.29
CA ASN A 131 8.30 -10.90 7.00
C ASN A 131 7.93 -9.68 7.84
N PRO A 132 7.31 -9.84 9.02
CA PRO A 132 7.02 -8.72 9.91
C PRO A 132 8.27 -7.85 10.08
N CYS A 133 8.10 -6.53 10.08
CA CYS A 133 9.20 -5.56 10.15
C CYS A 133 10.19 -5.58 8.98
N GLY A 134 9.94 -6.40 7.96
CA GLY A 134 10.87 -6.69 6.89
C GLY A 134 12.05 -7.56 7.29
N LYS A 135 12.08 -8.13 8.49
CA LYS A 135 13.20 -8.95 8.97
C LYS A 135 13.31 -10.24 8.16
N VAL A 136 14.52 -10.52 7.69
CA VAL A 136 14.87 -11.72 6.94
C VAL A 136 16.15 -12.31 7.54
N PRO A 137 16.07 -13.48 8.19
CA PRO A 137 17.24 -14.18 8.67
C PRO A 137 18.17 -14.55 7.51
N ASN A 138 19.49 -14.59 7.76
CA ASN A 138 20.50 -14.97 6.77
C ASN A 138 20.11 -16.22 5.96
N LYS A 139 19.80 -17.32 6.66
CA LYS A 139 19.42 -18.60 6.05
C LYS A 139 18.22 -18.48 5.11
N LEU A 140 17.20 -17.69 5.47
CA LEU A 140 16.04 -17.47 4.61
C LEU A 140 16.42 -16.68 3.36
N TYR A 141 17.32 -15.70 3.47
CA TYR A 141 17.80 -14.96 2.30
C TYR A 141 18.49 -15.89 1.30
N LEU A 142 19.43 -16.72 1.76
CA LEU A 142 20.18 -17.65 0.90
C LEU A 142 19.22 -18.61 0.18
N VAL A 143 18.24 -19.16 0.92
CA VAL A 143 17.22 -20.04 0.35
C VAL A 143 16.35 -19.33 -0.68
N MET A 144 15.90 -18.11 -0.41
CA MET A 144 15.13 -17.34 -1.38
C MET A 144 15.94 -17.02 -2.64
N ASP A 145 17.24 -16.76 -2.48
CA ASP A 145 18.17 -16.51 -3.58
C ASP A 145 18.37 -17.75 -4.46
N ASP A 146 18.54 -18.93 -3.86
CA ASP A 146 18.67 -20.22 -4.58
C ASP A 146 17.38 -20.58 -5.31
N LEU A 147 16.24 -20.51 -4.62
CA LEU A 147 14.92 -20.80 -5.19
C LEU A 147 14.60 -19.90 -6.39
N ALA A 148 15.08 -18.65 -6.39
CA ALA A 148 14.87 -17.74 -7.51
C ALA A 148 15.60 -18.19 -8.77
N ASP A 149 16.79 -18.78 -8.65
CA ASP A 149 17.58 -19.27 -9.78
C ASP A 149 17.13 -20.67 -10.22
N GLU A 150 16.80 -21.55 -9.29
CA GLU A 150 16.43 -22.94 -9.57
C GLU A 150 14.99 -23.11 -10.10
N PHE A 151 14.04 -22.38 -9.51
CA PHE A 151 12.61 -22.56 -9.79
C PHE A 151 11.90 -21.28 -10.25
N GLY A 152 12.56 -20.13 -10.14
CA GLY A 152 12.02 -18.84 -10.57
C GLY A 152 12.56 -18.40 -11.93
N ILE A 153 12.52 -17.09 -12.16
CA ILE A 153 13.11 -16.43 -13.33
C ILE A 153 14.46 -15.75 -13.02
N GLY A 154 15.20 -16.23 -12.01
CA GLY A 154 16.50 -15.69 -11.61
C GLY A 154 16.46 -14.33 -10.91
N THR A 155 15.29 -13.92 -10.38
CA THR A 155 15.14 -12.63 -9.70
C THR A 155 14.33 -12.71 -8.41
N LEU A 156 14.72 -11.88 -7.45
CA LEU A 156 13.92 -11.55 -6.28
C LEU A 156 13.32 -10.14 -6.44
N ARG A 157 12.14 -9.94 -5.86
CA ARG A 157 11.45 -8.65 -5.91
C ARG A 157 11.05 -8.18 -4.51
N LEU A 158 11.75 -7.18 -4.00
CA LEU A 158 11.45 -6.49 -2.74
C LEU A 158 10.16 -5.69 -2.86
N THR A 159 9.24 -5.77 -1.92
CA THR A 159 7.91 -5.16 -2.07
C THR A 159 7.74 -3.88 -1.26
N THR A 160 6.70 -3.10 -1.61
CA THR A 160 6.25 -1.93 -0.85
C THR A 160 5.71 -2.26 0.55
N ARG A 161 5.72 -3.55 0.93
CA ARG A 161 5.31 -4.03 2.24
C ARG A 161 6.36 -4.90 2.91
N GLN A 162 7.64 -4.68 2.59
CA GLN A 162 8.77 -5.32 3.26
C GLN A 162 8.77 -6.85 3.12
N THR A 163 8.46 -7.36 1.94
CA THR A 163 8.49 -8.82 1.66
C THR A 163 9.27 -9.10 0.39
N PHE A 164 9.58 -10.38 0.13
CA PHE A 164 9.95 -10.84 -1.19
C PHE A 164 8.72 -11.19 -2.03
N GLN A 165 8.89 -11.12 -3.34
CA GLN A 165 8.16 -11.88 -4.33
C GLN A 165 9.16 -12.64 -5.19
N LEU A 166 8.87 -13.90 -5.47
CA LEU A 166 9.60 -14.71 -6.44
C LEU A 166 8.58 -15.16 -7.50
N HIS A 167 8.92 -14.89 -8.75
CA HIS A 167 8.07 -15.09 -9.92
C HIS A 167 8.63 -16.24 -10.77
N GLY A 168 7.80 -16.86 -11.61
CA GLY A 168 8.27 -17.91 -12.53
C GLY A 168 7.99 -19.34 -12.12
N VAL A 169 7.50 -19.58 -10.91
CA VAL A 169 7.44 -20.94 -10.37
C VAL A 169 6.39 -21.76 -11.12
N LEU A 170 6.80 -22.86 -11.74
CA LEU A 170 5.87 -23.79 -12.36
C LEU A 170 5.08 -24.56 -11.29
N LYS A 171 3.83 -24.91 -11.59
CA LYS A 171 2.93 -25.62 -10.66
C LYS A 171 3.59 -26.85 -10.04
N LYS A 172 4.23 -27.70 -10.87
CA LYS A 172 4.91 -28.93 -10.45
C LYS A 172 6.00 -28.71 -9.40
N ASN A 173 6.57 -27.50 -9.35
CA ASN A 173 7.63 -27.14 -8.39
C ASN A 173 7.08 -26.38 -7.18
N LEU A 174 5.80 -25.98 -7.18
CA LEU A 174 5.27 -25.06 -6.19
C LEU A 174 5.31 -25.63 -4.76
N LYS A 175 5.02 -26.93 -4.60
CA LYS A 175 5.10 -27.59 -3.29
C LYS A 175 6.54 -27.64 -2.77
N THR A 176 7.50 -27.97 -3.63
CA THR A 176 8.94 -27.95 -3.29
C THR A 176 9.38 -26.56 -2.85
N VAL A 177 9.02 -25.51 -3.59
CA VAL A 177 9.41 -24.13 -3.23
C VAL A 177 8.76 -23.70 -1.91
N MET A 178 7.46 -23.92 -1.73
CA MET A 178 6.76 -23.56 -0.49
C MET A 178 7.31 -24.30 0.74
N SER A 179 7.48 -25.62 0.65
CA SER A 179 8.04 -26.43 1.74
C SER A 179 9.46 -26.02 2.09
N THR A 180 10.28 -25.70 1.10
CA THR A 180 11.66 -25.23 1.31
C THR A 180 11.67 -23.90 2.06
N ILE A 181 10.79 -22.96 1.71
CA ILE A 181 10.64 -21.70 2.47
C ILE A 181 10.26 -21.99 3.92
N ILE A 182 9.25 -22.84 4.13
CA ILE A 182 8.74 -23.20 5.46
C ILE A 182 9.83 -23.83 6.34
N LYS A 183 10.59 -24.78 5.80
CA LYS A 183 11.66 -25.49 6.51
C LYS A 183 12.89 -24.63 6.82
N ASN A 184 12.97 -23.42 6.27
CA ASN A 184 14.12 -22.52 6.39
C ASN A 184 13.76 -21.16 7.00
N MET A 185 12.91 -21.16 8.04
CA MET A 185 12.50 -19.99 8.83
C MET A 185 11.66 -18.95 8.05
N GLY A 186 11.07 -19.34 6.93
CA GLY A 186 10.19 -18.49 6.14
C GLY A 186 8.71 -18.89 6.26
N SER A 187 7.83 -18.01 5.79
CA SER A 187 6.42 -18.31 5.59
C SER A 187 5.86 -17.47 4.45
N THR A 188 4.84 -17.99 3.76
CA THR A 188 4.02 -17.27 2.78
C THR A 188 2.56 -17.13 3.24
N LEU A 189 2.21 -17.72 4.39
CA LEU A 189 0.85 -17.73 4.94
C LEU A 189 0.34 -16.30 5.14
N GLY A 190 -0.83 -15.99 4.58
CA GLY A 190 -1.45 -14.68 4.73
C GLY A 190 -0.74 -13.53 4.00
N ALA A 191 0.31 -13.80 3.23
CA ALA A 191 0.96 -12.75 2.42
C ALA A 191 0.00 -12.15 1.38
N CYS A 192 -1.02 -12.93 0.98
CA CYS A 192 -2.08 -12.54 0.07
C CYS A 192 -3.48 -12.86 0.68
N GLY A 193 -4.51 -13.15 -0.13
CA GLY A 193 -5.85 -13.47 0.41
C GLY A 193 -6.61 -12.32 1.09
N ASP A 194 -7.76 -12.66 1.67
CA ASP A 194 -8.60 -11.79 2.50
C ASP A 194 -8.24 -11.98 3.99
N LEU A 195 -6.98 -11.65 4.29
CA LEU A 195 -6.31 -11.81 5.58
C LEU A 195 -5.55 -10.53 5.94
N ASN A 196 -5.04 -10.48 7.18
CA ASN A 196 -3.99 -9.53 7.53
C ASN A 196 -2.76 -9.80 6.66
N ARG A 197 -2.24 -8.73 6.03
CA ARG A 197 -1.03 -8.76 5.22
C ARG A 197 0.20 -8.61 6.12
N ASN A 198 1.38 -8.59 5.50
CA ASN A 198 2.60 -8.27 6.21
C ASN A 198 2.46 -6.97 7.01
N VAL A 199 2.82 -7.00 8.29
CA VAL A 199 2.76 -5.84 9.20
C VAL A 199 4.05 -5.06 9.06
N LEU A 200 3.94 -3.77 8.77
CA LEU A 200 5.10 -2.91 8.57
C LEU A 200 5.64 -2.42 9.90
N ALA A 201 6.95 -2.19 9.95
CA ALA A 201 7.63 -1.47 11.02
C ALA A 201 8.85 -0.73 10.47
N PRO A 202 9.43 0.23 11.21
CA PRO A 202 10.72 0.83 10.85
C PRO A 202 11.75 -0.23 10.51
N ALA A 203 12.29 -0.16 9.30
CA ALA A 203 13.19 -1.20 8.78
C ALA A 203 14.61 -1.08 9.35
N ALA A 204 15.00 0.09 9.87
CA ALA A 204 16.33 0.28 10.45
C ALA A 204 16.52 -0.59 11.70
N PRO A 205 17.65 -1.32 11.82
CA PRO A 205 17.99 -2.12 12.99
C PRO A 205 18.55 -1.27 14.14
N TYR A 206 17.90 -0.14 14.46
CA TYR A 206 18.28 0.63 15.64
C TYR A 206 17.98 -0.18 16.91
N THR A 207 18.90 -0.14 17.87
CA THR A 207 18.79 -0.85 19.15
C THR A 207 18.18 -0.02 20.27
N ASN A 208 17.78 1.23 19.97
CA ASN A 208 17.04 2.04 20.92
C ASN A 208 15.69 1.38 21.27
N LYS A 209 15.23 1.61 22.50
CA LYS A 209 14.02 0.96 23.06
C LYS A 209 12.80 1.17 22.16
N GLU A 210 12.61 2.39 21.64
CA GLU A 210 11.42 2.76 20.88
C GLU A 210 11.27 2.02 19.54
N TYR A 211 12.35 1.93 18.75
CA TYR A 211 12.33 1.18 17.50
C TYR A 211 12.22 -0.32 17.74
N ALA A 212 12.88 -0.84 18.79
CA ALA A 212 12.75 -2.24 19.18
C ALA A 212 11.30 -2.58 19.56
N PHE A 213 10.65 -1.73 20.37
CA PHE A 213 9.26 -1.92 20.80
C PHE A 213 8.25 -1.81 19.65
N ALA A 214 8.46 -0.89 18.70
CA ALA A 214 7.64 -0.81 17.49
C ALA A 214 7.75 -2.09 16.63
N GLN A 215 8.95 -2.65 16.52
CA GLN A 215 9.20 -3.88 15.77
C GLN A 215 8.60 -5.11 16.47
N GLU A 216 8.79 -5.24 17.78
CA GLU A 216 8.18 -6.30 18.58
C GLU A 216 6.65 -6.25 18.50
N THR A 217 6.06 -5.06 18.66
CA THR A 217 4.60 -4.87 18.52
C THR A 217 4.10 -5.30 17.14
N ALA A 218 4.83 -4.98 16.06
CA ALA A 218 4.48 -5.41 14.71
C ALA A 218 4.55 -6.93 14.53
N GLU A 219 5.53 -7.60 15.15
CA GLU A 219 5.66 -9.05 15.19
C GLU A 219 4.50 -9.69 15.97
N ASN A 220 4.16 -9.15 17.14
CA ASN A 220 3.08 -9.64 17.99
C ASN A 220 1.71 -9.50 17.31
N ILE A 221 1.45 -8.36 16.64
CA ILE A 221 0.25 -8.17 15.80
C ILE A 221 0.24 -9.16 14.61
N ALA A 222 1.39 -9.38 13.97
CA ALA A 222 1.48 -10.31 12.86
C ALA A 222 1.22 -11.76 13.30
N SER A 223 1.67 -12.13 14.51
CA SER A 223 1.42 -13.42 15.13
C SER A 223 -0.05 -13.57 15.50
N LEU A 224 -0.62 -12.60 16.25
CA LEU A 224 -2.03 -12.52 16.65
C LEU A 224 -2.97 -12.86 15.48
N LEU A 225 -2.71 -12.23 14.33
CA LEU A 225 -3.53 -12.32 13.12
C LEU A 225 -3.00 -13.35 12.10
N THR A 226 -2.28 -14.38 12.53
CA THR A 226 -1.94 -15.53 11.69
C THR A 226 -3.12 -16.51 11.67
N PRO A 227 -3.53 -17.05 10.50
CA PRO A 227 -4.52 -18.13 10.43
C PRO A 227 -4.12 -19.36 11.27
N GLN A 228 -5.08 -19.95 11.99
CA GLN A 228 -4.86 -21.02 12.96
C GLN A 228 -5.36 -22.40 12.49
N SER A 229 -6.07 -22.48 11.37
CA SER A 229 -6.75 -23.72 10.92
C SER A 229 -5.83 -24.88 10.56
N GLY A 230 -4.51 -24.68 10.43
CA GLY A 230 -3.53 -25.70 10.05
C GLY A 230 -3.41 -26.00 8.55
N ALA A 231 -4.34 -25.50 7.72
CA ALA A 231 -4.41 -25.81 6.28
C ALA A 231 -3.09 -25.54 5.52
N TYR A 232 -2.34 -24.53 5.95
CA TYR A 232 -1.06 -24.18 5.34
C TYR A 232 -0.03 -25.30 5.50
N TYR A 233 0.10 -25.89 6.68
CA TYR A 233 1.05 -26.98 6.90
C TYR A 233 0.56 -28.31 6.33
N ASP A 234 -0.75 -28.57 6.37
CA ASP A 234 -1.35 -29.74 5.73
C ASP A 234 -1.02 -29.81 4.23
N ILE A 235 -1.13 -28.68 3.51
CA ILE A 235 -0.91 -28.66 2.05
C ILE A 235 0.58 -28.69 1.69
N TRP A 236 1.40 -27.89 2.38
CA TRP A 236 2.76 -27.62 1.90
C TRP A 236 3.82 -28.51 2.54
N VAL A 237 3.60 -29.03 3.74
CA VAL A 237 4.55 -29.89 4.47
C VAL A 237 3.88 -31.14 5.05
N ASP A 238 2.76 -31.57 4.46
CA ASP A 238 2.07 -32.82 4.78
C ASP A 238 1.71 -32.95 6.28
N GLY A 239 1.36 -31.82 6.90
CA GLY A 239 0.97 -31.74 8.32
C GLY A 239 2.15 -31.67 9.31
N GLU A 240 3.40 -31.71 8.82
CA GLU A 240 4.59 -31.52 9.65
C GLU A 240 4.57 -30.12 10.28
N LYS A 241 4.31 -30.05 11.59
CA LYS A 241 4.28 -28.77 12.30
C LYS A 241 5.70 -28.25 12.46
N VAL A 242 5.99 -27.12 11.83
CA VAL A 242 7.21 -26.36 12.09
C VAL A 242 6.99 -25.51 13.34
N MET A 243 7.73 -25.83 14.41
CA MET A 243 7.65 -25.14 15.69
C MET A 243 8.02 -23.66 15.54
N SER A 244 7.14 -22.76 15.96
CA SER A 244 7.44 -21.35 16.18
C SER A 244 6.99 -20.99 17.59
N ALA A 245 7.88 -20.39 18.39
CA ALA A 245 7.52 -19.87 19.70
C ALA A 245 6.62 -18.64 19.53
N GLU A 246 5.45 -18.66 20.15
CA GLU A 246 4.57 -17.50 20.21
C GLU A 246 4.62 -16.87 21.61
N PRO A 247 4.70 -15.53 21.73
CA PRO A 247 4.70 -14.87 23.03
C PRO A 247 3.40 -15.13 23.82
N PRO A 248 3.48 -15.36 25.15
CA PRO A 248 2.30 -15.61 25.99
C PRO A 248 1.21 -14.54 25.90
N GLU A 249 1.60 -13.26 25.77
CA GLU A 249 0.67 -12.14 25.61
C GLU A 249 -0.14 -12.22 24.30
N VAL A 250 0.46 -12.73 23.21
CA VAL A 250 -0.23 -12.92 21.94
C VAL A 250 -1.24 -14.05 22.06
N THR A 251 -0.85 -15.16 22.68
CA THR A 251 -1.75 -16.29 22.93
C THR A 251 -2.91 -15.88 23.83
N ALA A 252 -2.64 -15.13 24.91
CA ALA A 252 -3.66 -14.60 25.81
C ALA A 252 -4.64 -13.67 25.08
N ALA A 253 -4.13 -12.68 24.34
CA ALA A 253 -4.96 -11.74 23.60
C ALA A 253 -5.75 -12.42 22.46
N ARG A 254 -5.17 -13.44 21.81
CA ARG A 254 -5.90 -14.24 20.81
C ARG A 254 -7.03 -15.02 21.45
N ASN A 255 -6.79 -15.68 22.57
CA ASN A 255 -7.75 -16.60 23.19
C ASN A 255 -8.83 -15.87 23.99
N ASP A 256 -8.56 -14.64 24.42
CA ASP A 256 -9.55 -13.79 25.06
C ASP A 256 -10.82 -13.68 24.21
N ASN A 257 -11.96 -13.92 24.85
CA ASN A 257 -13.28 -13.77 24.27
C ASN A 257 -14.23 -12.98 25.19
N SER A 258 -13.67 -12.19 26.12
CA SER A 258 -14.46 -11.46 27.13
C SER A 258 -15.51 -10.52 26.54
N HIS A 259 -15.33 -10.12 25.28
CA HIS A 259 -16.19 -9.19 24.55
C HIS A 259 -16.74 -9.76 23.24
N GLY A 260 -16.90 -11.09 23.15
CA GLY A 260 -17.51 -11.75 21.99
C GLY A 260 -16.74 -11.54 20.69
N THR A 261 -15.41 -11.49 20.78
CA THR A 261 -14.51 -11.24 19.65
C THR A 261 -14.20 -12.50 18.84
N ASN A 262 -14.36 -13.68 19.44
CA ASN A 262 -13.95 -14.96 18.87
C ASN A 262 -15.12 -15.90 18.58
N PHE A 263 -14.82 -16.92 17.77
CA PHE A 263 -15.63 -18.11 17.57
C PHE A 263 -14.98 -19.28 18.34
N PRO A 264 -15.44 -19.63 19.56
CA PRO A 264 -14.73 -20.56 20.46
C PRO A 264 -14.43 -21.93 19.86
N GLU A 265 -15.35 -22.48 19.07
CA GLU A 265 -15.24 -23.81 18.46
C GLU A 265 -14.71 -23.79 17.02
N SER A 266 -14.27 -22.62 16.53
CA SER A 266 -13.77 -22.52 15.16
C SER A 266 -12.27 -22.84 15.10
N PRO A 267 -11.82 -23.61 14.08
CA PRO A 267 -10.40 -23.69 13.72
C PRO A 267 -9.74 -22.33 13.46
N GLU A 268 -10.54 -21.30 13.23
CA GLU A 268 -10.11 -19.91 13.07
C GLU A 268 -10.81 -19.03 14.12
N PRO A 269 -10.30 -18.93 15.36
CA PRO A 269 -11.02 -18.25 16.45
C PRO A 269 -11.29 -16.77 16.17
N ILE A 270 -10.34 -16.06 15.55
CA ILE A 270 -10.53 -14.65 15.14
C ILE A 270 -11.16 -14.56 13.75
N TYR A 271 -10.71 -15.36 12.79
CA TYR A 271 -11.14 -15.17 11.40
C TYR A 271 -12.51 -15.75 11.09
N GLY A 272 -12.89 -16.84 11.75
CA GLY A 272 -14.05 -17.66 11.41
C GLY A 272 -13.97 -18.25 10.01
N THR A 273 -15.01 -18.98 9.62
CA THR A 273 -15.11 -19.65 8.30
C THR A 273 -14.94 -18.68 7.13
N GLN A 274 -15.43 -17.45 7.26
CA GLN A 274 -15.44 -16.47 6.18
C GLN A 274 -14.19 -15.58 6.13
N PHE A 275 -13.24 -15.71 7.06
CA PHE A 275 -12.11 -14.79 7.18
C PHE A 275 -12.55 -13.31 7.14
N LEU A 276 -11.71 -12.40 6.64
CA LEU A 276 -12.09 -11.01 6.45
C LEU A 276 -12.83 -10.79 5.11
N PRO A 277 -13.58 -9.67 4.97
CA PRO A 277 -14.19 -9.31 3.69
C PRO A 277 -13.14 -9.02 2.59
N ARG A 278 -11.95 -8.57 3.00
CA ARG A 278 -10.85 -8.21 2.11
C ARG A 278 -9.50 -8.22 2.82
N LYS A 279 -8.43 -8.01 2.06
CA LYS A 279 -7.09 -7.74 2.60
C LYS A 279 -7.13 -6.65 3.69
N PHE A 280 -6.38 -6.87 4.76
CA PHE A 280 -6.22 -5.94 5.88
C PHE A 280 -4.74 -5.61 6.06
N LYS A 281 -4.39 -4.35 6.28
CA LYS A 281 -3.01 -3.86 6.29
C LYS A 281 -2.75 -3.06 7.54
N ILE A 282 -1.67 -3.39 8.23
CA ILE A 282 -1.26 -2.72 9.45
C ILE A 282 0.17 -2.19 9.26
N ALA A 283 0.45 -1.02 9.83
CA ALA A 283 1.79 -0.48 9.98
C ALA A 283 1.97 0.02 11.41
N VAL A 284 3.11 -0.29 12.00
CA VAL A 284 3.57 0.22 13.29
C VAL A 284 4.76 1.14 13.04
N THR A 285 4.90 2.20 13.81
CA THR A 285 6.07 3.09 13.73
C THR A 285 6.27 3.83 15.05
N VAL A 286 7.31 4.65 15.09
CA VAL A 286 7.63 5.58 16.18
C VAL A 286 7.26 7.01 15.75
N PRO A 287 7.12 7.96 16.69
CA PRO A 287 6.92 9.36 16.35
C PRO A 287 7.96 9.87 15.35
N THR A 288 7.56 10.81 14.49
CA THR A 288 8.37 11.37 13.39
C THR A 288 8.66 10.40 12.23
N ASP A 289 8.87 9.10 12.43
CA ASP A 289 9.22 8.17 11.34
C ASP A 289 8.00 7.73 10.52
N ASN A 290 7.89 8.23 9.29
CA ASN A 290 6.86 7.80 8.33
C ASN A 290 7.40 6.98 7.16
N SER A 291 8.51 6.24 7.34
CA SER A 291 9.01 5.29 6.33
C SER A 291 7.95 4.26 5.90
N VAL A 292 7.00 3.94 6.78
CA VAL A 292 5.93 2.95 6.58
C VAL A 292 4.71 3.48 5.82
N ASP A 293 4.67 4.78 5.49
CA ASP A 293 3.55 5.44 4.82
C ASP A 293 2.23 5.17 5.56
N ILE A 294 2.22 5.51 6.86
CA ILE A 294 1.30 5.02 7.90
C ILE A 294 -0.17 5.24 7.52
N LEU A 295 -0.48 6.42 6.97
CA LEU A 295 -1.85 6.84 6.63
C LEU A 295 -2.48 6.02 5.50
N THR A 296 -1.74 5.14 4.83
CA THR A 296 -2.26 4.30 3.74
C THR A 296 -2.76 2.92 4.18
N ASN A 297 -2.64 2.61 5.47
CA ASN A 297 -2.95 1.31 6.07
C ASN A 297 -4.35 1.27 6.68
N ASP A 298 -4.94 0.08 6.80
CA ASP A 298 -6.22 -0.08 7.48
C ASP A 298 -6.06 0.30 8.97
N ILE A 299 -4.94 -0.07 9.60
CA ILE A 299 -4.51 0.43 10.92
C ILE A 299 -3.10 1.02 10.83
N GLY A 300 -2.91 2.21 11.39
CA GLY A 300 -1.61 2.78 11.73
C GLY A 300 -1.43 2.81 13.24
N VAL A 301 -0.29 2.34 13.74
CA VAL A 301 0.04 2.31 15.18
C VAL A 301 1.30 3.13 15.39
N VAL A 302 1.30 4.05 16.36
CA VAL A 302 2.45 4.90 16.68
C VAL A 302 2.79 4.71 18.15
N VAL A 303 4.00 4.28 18.45
CA VAL A 303 4.52 4.20 19.83
C VAL A 303 4.47 5.58 20.48
N ILE A 304 4.05 5.64 21.73
CA ILE A 304 4.11 6.84 22.56
C ILE A 304 4.94 6.52 23.79
N SER A 305 5.97 7.33 24.01
CA SER A 305 6.84 7.27 25.17
C SER A 305 6.69 8.54 26.00
N ASP A 306 7.03 8.48 27.29
CA ASP A 306 7.15 9.68 28.13
C ASP A 306 8.47 10.42 27.90
N SER A 307 8.72 11.47 28.69
CA SER A 307 9.94 12.28 28.62
C SER A 307 11.22 11.50 28.96
N ASP A 308 11.10 10.41 29.72
CA ASP A 308 12.23 9.56 30.13
C ASP A 308 12.48 8.44 29.10
N GLY A 309 11.66 8.37 28.05
CA GLY A 309 11.75 7.38 26.97
C GLY A 309 11.12 6.04 27.31
N GLU A 310 10.32 5.96 28.38
CA GLU A 310 9.58 4.75 28.74
C GLU A 310 8.27 4.67 27.96
N HIS A 311 7.98 3.49 27.40
CA HIS A 311 6.82 3.28 26.54
C HIS A 311 5.54 3.29 27.38
N GLN A 312 4.62 4.17 27.03
CA GLN A 312 3.35 4.33 27.73
C GLN A 312 2.21 3.64 26.98
N GLY A 313 2.26 3.64 25.64
CA GLY A 313 1.19 3.06 24.83
C GLY A 313 1.26 3.48 23.38
N PHE A 314 0.09 3.60 22.74
CA PHE A 314 0.01 3.77 21.30
C PHE A 314 -1.10 4.70 20.87
N ASN A 315 -0.76 5.59 19.95
CA ASN A 315 -1.74 6.27 19.11
C ASN A 315 -2.15 5.38 17.94
N ILE A 316 -3.45 5.39 17.61
CA ILE A 316 -4.01 4.54 16.55
C ILE A 316 -4.70 5.40 15.48
N TYR A 317 -4.38 5.14 14.22
CA TYR A 317 -5.08 5.61 13.03
C TYR A 317 -5.86 4.48 12.38
N VAL A 318 -7.00 4.78 11.74
CA VAL A 318 -7.82 3.78 11.02
C VAL A 318 -8.36 4.24 9.68
N GLY A 319 -8.53 3.30 8.75
CA GLY A 319 -9.30 3.51 7.51
C GLY A 319 -8.53 4.05 6.32
N GLY A 320 -7.21 3.89 6.27
CA GLY A 320 -6.41 4.21 5.11
C GLY A 320 -6.56 3.18 3.98
N GLY A 321 -6.36 3.62 2.73
CA GLY A 321 -6.22 2.68 1.62
C GLY A 321 -6.27 3.27 0.23
N MET A 322 -5.36 2.81 -0.62
CA MET A 322 -5.09 3.39 -1.95
C MET A 322 -6.05 2.95 -3.07
N GLY A 323 -6.50 1.70 -3.08
CA GLY A 323 -7.15 1.13 -4.27
C GLY A 323 -8.44 1.84 -4.67
N ARG A 324 -8.54 2.20 -5.96
CA ARG A 324 -9.74 2.72 -6.62
C ARG A 324 -9.92 2.09 -8.00
N THR A 325 -11.01 2.43 -8.68
CA THR A 325 -11.30 2.00 -10.05
C THR A 325 -11.48 3.23 -10.94
N HIS A 326 -10.91 3.20 -12.14
CA HIS A 326 -11.10 4.26 -13.14
C HIS A 326 -12.59 4.45 -13.46
N ARG A 327 -13.05 5.70 -13.50
CA ARG A 327 -14.44 6.09 -13.82
C ARG A 327 -15.50 5.56 -12.86
N VAL A 328 -15.10 5.15 -11.66
CA VAL A 328 -16.00 4.78 -10.55
C VAL A 328 -15.65 5.66 -9.36
N GLU A 329 -16.24 6.86 -9.33
CA GLU A 329 -15.89 7.91 -8.36
C GLU A 329 -16.23 7.53 -6.91
N THR A 330 -17.15 6.60 -6.71
CA THR A 330 -17.46 6.00 -5.40
C THR A 330 -16.31 5.11 -4.87
N THR A 331 -15.26 4.88 -5.65
CA THR A 331 -14.02 4.24 -5.20
C THR A 331 -12.88 5.25 -5.23
N PHE A 332 -12.26 5.49 -4.08
CA PHE A 332 -11.31 6.60 -3.89
C PHE A 332 -10.18 6.22 -2.94
N PRO A 333 -8.95 6.73 -3.12
CA PRO A 333 -7.93 6.61 -2.08
C PRO A 333 -8.35 7.41 -0.83
N ARG A 334 -7.98 6.94 0.36
CA ARG A 334 -8.31 7.59 1.64
C ARG A 334 -7.11 7.52 2.59
N LEU A 335 -6.90 8.56 3.38
CA LEU A 335 -5.97 8.58 4.51
C LEU A 335 -6.59 7.92 5.75
N GLY A 336 -5.76 7.38 6.63
CA GLY A 336 -6.17 6.97 7.97
C GLY A 336 -6.53 8.18 8.83
N GLU A 337 -7.56 8.06 9.65
CA GLU A 337 -8.00 9.09 10.59
C GLU A 337 -7.63 8.69 12.02
N PRO A 338 -7.28 9.65 12.91
CA PRO A 338 -7.04 9.38 14.33
C PRO A 338 -8.23 8.69 14.98
N LEU A 339 -8.01 7.52 15.60
CA LEU A 339 -9.01 6.81 16.39
C LEU A 339 -8.95 7.22 17.85
N GLY A 340 -7.74 7.19 18.43
CA GLY A 340 -7.50 7.46 19.86
C GLY A 340 -6.18 6.84 20.33
N TYR A 341 -6.00 6.85 21.64
CA TYR A 341 -4.85 6.28 22.33
C TYR A 341 -5.26 5.04 23.15
N VAL A 342 -4.32 4.08 23.30
CA VAL A 342 -4.45 2.96 24.24
C VAL A 342 -3.14 2.76 25.03
N PRO A 343 -3.21 2.35 26.32
CA PRO A 343 -2.07 1.83 27.07
C PRO A 343 -1.35 0.68 26.34
N LYS A 344 -0.06 0.48 26.62
CA LYS A 344 0.77 -0.48 25.88
C LYS A 344 0.27 -1.93 25.96
N GLU A 345 -0.24 -2.34 27.12
CA GLU A 345 -0.79 -3.66 27.41
C GLU A 345 -2.06 -3.97 26.60
N ASP A 346 -2.73 -2.93 26.09
CA ASP A 346 -4.02 -3.06 25.42
C ASP A 346 -3.93 -3.22 23.90
N ILE A 347 -2.73 -3.05 23.33
CA ILE A 347 -2.57 -2.90 21.87
C ILE A 347 -3.13 -4.09 21.08
N LEU A 348 -2.90 -5.32 21.56
CA LEU A 348 -3.36 -6.52 20.87
C LEU A 348 -4.90 -6.66 20.94
N TYR A 349 -5.51 -6.29 22.07
CA TYR A 349 -6.96 -6.29 22.25
C TYR A 349 -7.64 -5.23 21.38
N ALA A 350 -7.08 -4.02 21.35
CA ALA A 350 -7.57 -2.93 20.49
C ALA A 350 -7.47 -3.28 19.00
N VAL A 351 -6.34 -3.86 18.56
CA VAL A 351 -6.16 -4.33 17.18
C VAL A 351 -7.16 -5.43 16.84
N LYS A 352 -7.34 -6.43 17.72
CA LYS A 352 -8.36 -7.49 17.55
C LYS A 352 -9.75 -6.89 17.42
N ALA A 353 -10.13 -5.94 18.28
CA ALA A 353 -11.43 -5.28 18.25
C ALA A 353 -11.69 -4.53 16.93
N ILE A 354 -10.68 -3.85 16.37
CA ILE A 354 -10.79 -3.17 15.06
C ILE A 354 -10.96 -4.20 13.93
N VAL A 355 -10.18 -5.29 13.95
CA VAL A 355 -10.28 -6.38 12.97
C VAL A 355 -11.63 -7.06 13.02
N VAL A 356 -12.16 -7.35 14.22
CA VAL A 356 -13.49 -7.93 14.43
C VAL A 356 -14.58 -6.98 13.93
N THR A 357 -14.46 -5.68 14.21
CA THR A 357 -15.40 -4.69 13.66
C THR A 357 -15.46 -4.75 12.14
N GLN A 358 -14.31 -4.83 11.48
CA GLN A 358 -14.24 -5.01 10.03
C GLN A 358 -14.74 -6.39 9.57
N ARG A 359 -14.50 -7.46 10.33
CA ARG A 359 -14.96 -8.83 10.03
C ARG A 359 -16.48 -8.90 9.99
N GLU A 360 -17.14 -8.29 10.98
CA GLU A 360 -18.59 -8.33 11.17
C GLU A 360 -19.34 -7.34 10.26
N ASN A 361 -18.78 -6.14 10.03
CA ASN A 361 -19.51 -5.05 9.39
C ASN A 361 -19.02 -4.67 7.99
N GLY A 362 -17.85 -5.17 7.58
CA GLY A 362 -17.32 -4.89 6.25
C GLY A 362 -18.14 -5.60 5.17
N ARG A 363 -18.46 -4.87 4.09
CA ARG A 363 -19.27 -5.38 2.97
C ARG A 363 -18.66 -6.62 2.31
N ARG A 364 -19.49 -7.65 2.13
CA ARG A 364 -19.15 -8.94 1.50
C ARG A 364 -19.91 -9.21 0.19
N ASP A 365 -20.79 -8.29 -0.21
CA ASP A 365 -21.60 -8.33 -1.42
C ASP A 365 -20.82 -7.85 -2.66
N ASP A 366 -20.15 -6.70 -2.56
CA ASP A 366 -19.28 -6.14 -3.60
C ASP A 366 -17.88 -5.86 -3.06
N ARG A 367 -16.91 -6.63 -3.58
CA ARG A 367 -15.51 -6.57 -3.17
C ARG A 367 -14.86 -5.20 -3.45
N LYS A 368 -15.40 -4.36 -4.34
CA LYS A 368 -14.88 -2.99 -4.56
C LYS A 368 -15.04 -2.09 -3.33
N TYR A 369 -16.07 -2.34 -2.51
CA TYR A 369 -16.42 -1.55 -1.32
C TYR A 369 -16.12 -2.27 0.01
N SER A 370 -15.42 -3.42 -0.05
CA SER A 370 -15.19 -4.30 1.10
C SER A 370 -14.09 -3.86 2.06
N ARG A 371 -13.24 -2.89 1.69
CA ARG A 371 -12.14 -2.40 2.54
C ARG A 371 -12.68 -1.48 3.64
N MET A 372 -12.05 -1.51 4.82
CA MET A 372 -12.48 -0.78 6.01
C MET A 372 -12.63 0.73 5.80
N LYS A 373 -11.86 1.33 4.90
CA LYS A 373 -12.00 2.74 4.52
C LYS A 373 -13.43 3.12 4.08
N TYR A 374 -14.17 2.21 3.44
CA TYR A 374 -15.54 2.50 3.00
C TYR A 374 -16.53 2.37 4.15
N LEU A 375 -16.31 1.41 5.06
CA LEU A 375 -17.08 1.28 6.29
C LEU A 375 -16.97 2.57 7.11
N ILE A 376 -15.75 3.06 7.33
CA ILE A 376 -15.53 4.31 8.09
C ILE A 376 -16.06 5.52 7.31
N SER A 377 -15.88 5.58 5.99
CA SER A 377 -16.46 6.65 5.17
C SER A 377 -17.99 6.69 5.24
N GLN A 378 -18.66 5.56 5.44
CA GLN A 378 -20.11 5.48 5.56
C GLN A 378 -20.59 5.77 6.99
N TRP A 379 -19.85 5.32 8.00
CA TRP A 379 -20.26 5.44 9.40
C TRP A 379 -19.83 6.75 10.06
N GLY A 380 -18.76 7.37 9.58
CA GLY A 380 -18.01 8.37 10.32
C GLY A 380 -17.12 7.73 11.40
N ILE A 381 -16.07 8.45 11.81
CA ILE A 381 -15.08 7.96 12.78
C ILE A 381 -15.69 7.71 14.17
N GLU A 382 -16.63 8.54 14.60
CA GLU A 382 -17.26 8.44 15.92
C GLU A 382 -18.06 7.15 16.08
N LYS A 383 -18.96 6.85 15.14
CA LYS A 383 -19.72 5.60 15.15
C LYS A 383 -18.79 4.39 15.06
N PHE A 384 -17.75 4.47 14.23
CA PHE A 384 -16.78 3.39 14.14
C PHE A 384 -16.08 3.14 15.49
N ARG A 385 -15.60 4.19 16.15
CA ARG A 385 -14.99 4.11 17.49
C ARG A 385 -15.93 3.43 18.48
N CYS A 386 -17.19 3.89 18.58
CA CYS A 386 -18.16 3.32 19.51
C CYS A 386 -18.44 1.83 19.26
N VAL A 387 -18.36 1.34 18.02
CA VAL A 387 -18.53 -0.09 17.73
C VAL A 387 -17.27 -0.87 18.08
N VAL A 388 -16.07 -0.34 17.79
CA VAL A 388 -14.81 -0.96 18.18
C VAL A 388 -14.72 -1.10 19.71
N GLU A 389 -15.11 -0.06 20.45
CA GLU A 389 -15.12 -0.05 21.92
C GLU A 389 -15.97 -1.17 22.54
N LYS A 390 -17.02 -1.64 21.84
CA LYS A 390 -17.81 -2.80 22.29
C LYS A 390 -17.01 -4.11 22.29
N TYR A 391 -16.15 -4.29 21.29
CA TYR A 391 -15.29 -5.47 21.17
C TYR A 391 -13.99 -5.32 21.95
N TYR A 392 -13.57 -4.09 22.23
CA TYR A 392 -12.41 -3.77 23.06
C TYR A 392 -12.75 -3.84 24.55
N GLY A 393 -13.99 -3.55 24.94
CA GLY A 393 -14.48 -3.61 26.33
C GLY A 393 -14.27 -2.34 27.14
N LYS A 394 -13.57 -1.34 26.59
CA LYS A 394 -13.33 -0.02 27.19
C LYS A 394 -13.21 1.06 26.12
N LYS A 395 -13.12 2.31 26.56
CA LYS A 395 -13.00 3.47 25.67
C LYS A 395 -11.56 3.71 25.24
N PHE A 396 -11.39 4.27 24.05
CA PHE A 396 -10.11 4.86 23.67
C PHE A 396 -9.91 6.18 24.43
N GLU A 397 -8.68 6.45 24.86
CA GLU A 397 -8.29 7.78 25.33
C GLU A 397 -8.19 8.76 24.14
N PRO A 398 -8.22 10.08 24.40
CA PRO A 398 -7.94 11.07 23.37
C PRO A 398 -6.60 10.80 22.67
N PHE A 399 -6.60 10.95 21.35
CA PHE A 399 -5.39 10.82 20.55
C PHE A 399 -4.35 11.84 21.02
N ARG A 400 -3.14 11.37 21.34
CA ARG A 400 -2.06 12.23 21.85
C ARG A 400 -1.39 13.00 20.72
N GLU A 401 -0.85 14.18 21.01
CA GLU A 401 -0.14 14.97 20.00
C GLU A 401 1.10 14.22 19.48
N LEU A 402 1.40 14.38 18.20
CA LEU A 402 2.56 13.78 17.55
C LEU A 402 3.41 14.88 16.89
N PRO A 403 4.74 14.73 16.88
CA PRO A 403 5.61 15.59 16.10
C PRO A 403 5.35 15.42 14.59
N ASP A 404 5.89 16.34 13.81
CA ASP A 404 5.82 16.28 12.36
C ASP A 404 6.43 14.99 11.81
N TRP A 405 5.77 14.43 10.79
CA TRP A 405 6.24 13.25 10.08
C TRP A 405 7.40 13.59 9.14
N GLU A 406 8.35 12.66 9.06
CA GLU A 406 9.49 12.65 8.17
C GLU A 406 9.56 11.32 7.40
N PHE A 407 9.87 11.40 6.10
CA PHE A 407 10.22 10.20 5.35
C PHE A 407 11.66 9.79 5.67
N ARG A 408 11.83 8.52 6.08
CA ARG A 408 13.16 7.92 6.32
C ARG A 408 13.44 6.81 5.31
N SER A 409 14.47 7.00 4.49
CA SER A 409 14.87 6.01 3.48
C SER A 409 15.71 4.86 4.06
N TYR A 410 16.44 5.16 5.15
CA TYR A 410 17.46 4.33 5.79
C TYR A 410 18.63 3.92 4.88
N LEU A 411 18.83 4.62 3.77
CA LEU A 411 19.89 4.30 2.82
C LEU A 411 21.25 4.83 3.27
N GLY A 412 22.32 4.14 2.87
CA GLY A 412 23.70 4.47 3.26
C GLY A 412 24.14 3.77 4.54
N TRP A 413 25.32 4.18 5.04
CA TRP A 413 25.94 3.62 6.24
C TRP A 413 25.47 4.35 7.50
N HIS A 414 25.00 3.61 8.49
CA HIS A 414 24.47 4.12 9.76
C HIS A 414 24.99 3.28 10.92
N GLU A 415 24.96 3.83 12.13
CA GLU A 415 25.22 3.09 13.37
C GLU A 415 23.90 2.48 13.90
N GLN A 416 23.97 1.26 14.43
CA GLN A 416 22.80 0.59 15.04
C GLN A 416 22.52 1.08 16.47
N GLY A 417 23.58 1.47 17.20
CA GLY A 417 23.53 1.84 18.62
C GLY A 417 24.16 0.81 19.56
N ASP A 418 24.59 -0.34 19.04
CA ASP A 418 25.26 -1.44 19.76
C ASP A 418 26.74 -1.62 19.35
N GLY A 419 27.30 -0.63 18.63
CA GLY A 419 28.64 -0.68 18.06
C GLY A 419 28.73 -1.26 16.64
N ALA A 420 27.68 -1.94 16.16
CA ALA A 420 27.59 -2.38 14.77
C ALA A 420 27.06 -1.28 13.83
N LEU A 421 27.29 -1.47 12.54
CA LEU A 421 26.76 -0.66 11.47
C LEU A 421 25.63 -1.39 10.74
N PHE A 422 24.77 -0.64 10.07
CA PHE A 422 23.95 -1.18 8.98
C PHE A 422 24.15 -0.38 7.70
N CYS A 423 23.86 -1.01 6.57
CA CYS A 423 23.95 -0.37 5.25
C CYS A 423 22.66 -0.55 4.46
N GLY A 424 21.92 0.53 4.25
CA GLY A 424 20.76 0.54 3.36
C GLY A 424 21.19 0.71 1.90
N LEU A 425 20.72 -0.18 1.05
CA LEU A 425 21.07 -0.31 -0.36
C LEU A 425 19.89 0.12 -1.23
N HIS A 426 20.13 1.07 -2.12
CA HIS A 426 19.15 1.49 -3.11
C HIS A 426 18.94 0.38 -4.15
N VAL A 427 17.69 0.02 -4.40
CA VAL A 427 17.31 -0.94 -5.43
C VAL A 427 16.16 -0.36 -6.24
N ASP A 428 16.42 0.02 -7.49
CA ASP A 428 15.39 0.59 -8.36
C ASP A 428 14.20 -0.36 -8.49
N SER A 429 13.05 0.11 -8.00
CA SER A 429 11.82 -0.68 -7.92
C SER A 429 11.99 -2.06 -7.27
N GLY A 430 12.98 -2.26 -6.40
CA GLY A 430 13.20 -3.50 -5.66
C GLY A 430 13.50 -4.76 -6.47
N ARG A 431 13.91 -4.64 -7.73
CA ARG A 431 14.29 -5.80 -8.56
C ARG A 431 15.75 -6.19 -8.31
N ILE A 432 15.96 -7.38 -7.74
CA ILE A 432 17.29 -7.97 -7.54
C ILE A 432 17.50 -9.07 -8.59
N GLY A 433 18.53 -8.95 -9.42
CA GLY A 433 18.90 -9.92 -10.45
C GLY A 433 20.34 -9.73 -10.93
N GLY A 434 20.82 -10.63 -11.80
CA GLY A 434 22.12 -10.50 -12.48
C GLY A 434 23.31 -10.33 -11.51
N LYS A 435 24.24 -9.43 -11.84
CA LYS A 435 25.45 -9.16 -11.03
C LYS A 435 25.11 -8.67 -9.61
N MET A 436 24.05 -7.87 -9.47
CA MET A 436 23.58 -7.36 -8.17
C MET A 436 23.17 -8.51 -7.24
N LYS A 437 22.38 -9.47 -7.75
CA LYS A 437 21.96 -10.65 -6.99
C LYS A 437 23.17 -11.45 -6.47
N LYS A 438 24.11 -11.76 -7.37
CA LYS A 438 25.33 -12.51 -7.02
C LYS A 438 26.18 -11.81 -5.95
N ALA A 439 26.41 -10.51 -6.09
CA ALA A 439 27.20 -9.74 -5.13
C ALA A 439 26.50 -9.60 -3.77
N LEU A 440 25.17 -9.44 -3.74
CA LEU A 440 24.41 -9.45 -2.49
C LEU A 440 24.52 -10.80 -1.80
N ARG A 441 24.33 -11.90 -2.53
CA ARG A 441 24.48 -13.25 -1.98
C ARG A 441 25.88 -13.44 -1.38
N GLU A 442 26.93 -13.13 -2.14
CA GLU A 442 28.33 -13.26 -1.69
C GLU A 442 28.57 -12.51 -0.37
N VAL A 443 28.13 -11.25 -0.28
CA VAL A 443 28.29 -10.43 0.93
C VAL A 443 27.48 -11.00 2.10
N ILE A 444 26.22 -11.34 1.87
CA ILE A 444 25.32 -11.83 2.93
C ILE A 444 25.80 -13.18 3.47
N GLU A 445 26.23 -14.09 2.61
CA GLU A 445 26.76 -15.40 2.97
C GLU A 445 28.10 -15.27 3.70
N LYS A 446 29.07 -14.56 3.10
CA LYS A 446 30.43 -14.42 3.65
C LYS A 446 30.48 -13.85 5.05
N TYR A 447 29.61 -12.87 5.34
CA TYR A 447 29.57 -12.20 6.64
C TYR A 447 28.41 -12.67 7.52
N ASN A 448 27.66 -13.70 7.11
CA ASN A 448 26.49 -14.24 7.81
C ASN A 448 25.50 -13.14 8.24
N LEU A 449 25.17 -12.22 7.31
CA LEU A 449 24.36 -11.05 7.62
C LEU A 449 22.88 -11.41 7.61
N ASN A 450 22.13 -10.87 8.58
CA ASN A 450 20.70 -10.71 8.44
C ASN A 450 20.41 -9.50 7.54
N VAL A 451 19.23 -9.48 6.94
CA VAL A 451 18.80 -8.34 6.13
C VAL A 451 17.39 -7.88 6.49
N ARG A 452 17.09 -6.63 6.14
CA ARG A 452 15.74 -6.06 6.29
C ARG A 452 15.26 -5.43 5.01
N ILE A 453 14.00 -5.66 4.65
CA ILE A 453 13.38 -5.06 3.47
C ILE A 453 12.66 -3.78 3.91
N THR A 454 12.80 -2.69 3.15
CA THR A 454 12.13 -1.41 3.46
C THR A 454 10.79 -1.27 2.74
N PRO A 455 9.86 -0.43 3.24
CA PRO A 455 8.60 -0.13 2.55
C PRO A 455 8.77 0.60 1.21
N ASN A 456 9.98 1.04 0.89
CA ASN A 456 10.39 1.66 -0.37
C ASN A 456 11.14 0.71 -1.29
N GLN A 457 11.00 -0.61 -1.08
CA GLN A 457 11.53 -1.65 -1.95
C GLN A 457 13.07 -1.72 -1.95
N ASN A 458 13.72 -1.24 -0.89
CA ASN A 458 15.16 -1.31 -0.68
C ASN A 458 15.54 -2.45 0.28
N LEU A 459 16.83 -2.77 0.36
CA LEU A 459 17.39 -3.79 1.26
C LEU A 459 18.37 -3.15 2.24
N ILE A 460 18.34 -3.55 3.50
CA ILE A 460 19.30 -3.16 4.54
C ILE A 460 20.13 -4.39 4.91
N LEU A 461 21.44 -4.27 4.87
CA LEU A 461 22.38 -5.21 5.46
C LEU A 461 22.59 -4.83 6.94
N CYS A 462 22.32 -5.76 7.86
CA CYS A 462 22.37 -5.51 9.31
C CYS A 462 23.66 -6.06 9.95
N ASP A 463 23.93 -5.65 11.18
CA ASP A 463 24.92 -6.25 12.09
C ASP A 463 26.36 -6.26 11.53
N ILE A 464 26.72 -5.21 10.80
CA ILE A 464 28.00 -5.10 10.10
C ILE A 464 29.08 -4.58 11.05
N ARG A 465 30.16 -5.35 11.23
CA ARG A 465 31.36 -4.87 11.94
C ARG A 465 32.01 -3.71 11.18
N ARG A 466 32.51 -2.70 11.91
CA ARG A 466 33.17 -1.52 11.31
C ARG A 466 34.29 -1.88 10.33
N THR A 467 35.06 -2.93 10.61
CA THR A 467 36.16 -3.41 9.75
C THR A 467 35.67 -3.98 8.41
N TRP A 468 34.42 -4.42 8.30
CA TRP A 468 33.84 -4.96 7.07
C TRP A 468 33.30 -3.89 6.12
N ARG A 469 33.15 -2.65 6.59
CA ARG A 469 32.57 -1.53 5.82
C ARG A 469 33.23 -1.34 4.46
N ARG A 470 34.57 -1.28 4.42
CA ARG A 470 35.32 -1.04 3.18
C ARG A 470 35.22 -2.22 2.22
N PRO A 471 35.51 -3.48 2.62
CA PRO A 471 35.30 -4.65 1.77
C PRO A 471 33.89 -4.76 1.18
N ILE A 472 32.85 -4.60 2.02
CA ILE A 472 31.45 -4.65 1.58
C ILE A 472 31.17 -3.54 0.55
N THR A 473 31.59 -2.30 0.85
CA THR A 473 31.41 -1.18 -0.08
C THR A 473 32.03 -1.46 -1.46
N THR A 474 33.23 -2.06 -1.50
CA THR A 474 33.91 -2.39 -2.76
C THR A 474 33.15 -3.42 -3.59
N VAL A 475 32.74 -4.54 -2.99
CA VAL A 475 32.00 -5.60 -3.69
C VAL A 475 30.65 -5.08 -4.22
N LEU A 476 29.92 -4.33 -3.40
CA LEU A 476 28.63 -3.75 -3.81
C LEU A 476 28.78 -2.74 -4.95
N ALA A 477 29.78 -1.86 -4.90
CA ALA A 477 30.04 -0.89 -5.94
C ALA A 477 30.40 -1.54 -7.29
N GLN A 478 31.19 -2.61 -7.29
CA GLN A 478 31.53 -3.38 -8.50
C GLN A 478 30.30 -4.02 -9.17
N ALA A 479 29.24 -4.27 -8.39
CA ALA A 479 27.97 -4.80 -8.88
C ALA A 479 26.93 -3.72 -9.22
N GLY A 480 27.28 -2.43 -9.12
CA GLY A 480 26.39 -1.31 -9.41
C GLY A 480 25.45 -0.91 -8.28
N LEU A 481 25.65 -1.44 -7.06
CA LEU A 481 24.94 -1.00 -5.86
C LEU A 481 25.64 0.23 -5.27
N LEU A 482 25.23 1.40 -5.75
CA LEU A 482 25.85 2.67 -5.43
C LEU A 482 25.37 3.22 -4.07
N GLN A 483 26.24 3.94 -3.38
CA GLN A 483 25.83 4.73 -2.21
C GLN A 483 24.87 5.87 -2.65
N PRO A 484 23.95 6.31 -1.78
CA PRO A 484 22.91 7.29 -2.16
C PRO A 484 23.43 8.58 -2.79
N LYS A 485 24.60 9.06 -2.38
CA LYS A 485 25.24 10.26 -2.95
C LYS A 485 25.62 10.14 -4.44
N TYR A 486 25.64 8.93 -4.99
CA TYR A 486 25.92 8.65 -6.40
C TYR A 486 24.67 8.21 -7.18
N VAL A 487 23.50 8.27 -6.55
CA VAL A 487 22.21 7.93 -7.15
C VAL A 487 21.43 9.23 -7.33
N ASP A 488 20.74 9.37 -8.46
CA ASP A 488 19.87 10.53 -8.68
C ASP A 488 18.83 10.61 -7.55
N PRO A 489 18.67 11.78 -6.88
CA PRO A 489 17.67 11.96 -5.84
C PRO A 489 16.22 11.60 -6.24
N LEU A 490 15.89 11.63 -7.54
CA LEU A 490 14.61 11.17 -8.05
C LEU A 490 14.46 9.65 -7.88
N ASN A 491 15.51 8.87 -8.15
CA ASN A 491 15.49 7.42 -8.00
C ASN A 491 15.28 7.00 -6.53
N ILE A 492 15.96 7.69 -5.59
CA ILE A 492 15.95 7.39 -4.15
C ILE A 492 14.54 7.32 -3.56
N THR A 493 13.65 8.22 -3.97
CA THR A 493 12.27 8.29 -3.46
C THR A 493 11.25 7.71 -4.44
N SER A 494 11.70 7.23 -5.60
CA SER A 494 10.82 6.67 -6.61
C SER A 494 10.41 5.23 -6.31
N MET A 495 9.20 4.85 -6.74
CA MET A 495 8.77 3.46 -6.70
C MET A 495 7.88 3.14 -7.90
N ALA A 496 7.99 1.90 -8.39
CA ALA A 496 7.01 1.32 -9.30
C ALA A 496 6.46 -0.02 -8.77
N CYS A 497 5.27 -0.38 -9.21
CA CYS A 497 4.76 -1.74 -9.03
C CYS A 497 5.21 -2.63 -10.21
N PRO A 498 5.20 -3.98 -10.06
CA PRO A 498 5.61 -4.86 -11.15
C PRO A 498 4.87 -4.61 -12.47
N ALA A 499 3.54 -4.44 -12.41
CA ALA A 499 2.70 -4.26 -13.60
C ALA A 499 2.93 -5.35 -14.66
N LEU A 500 3.07 -5.00 -15.93
CA LEU A 500 3.39 -5.95 -16.99
C LEU A 500 4.79 -6.56 -16.79
N PRO A 501 5.01 -7.83 -17.19
CA PRO A 501 4.07 -8.66 -17.94
C PRO A 501 3.20 -9.60 -17.09
N LEU A 502 3.52 -9.76 -15.80
CA LEU A 502 2.91 -10.82 -14.97
C LEU A 502 1.70 -10.37 -14.15
N CYS A 503 1.47 -9.07 -13.97
CA CYS A 503 0.27 -8.60 -13.28
C CYS A 503 -0.96 -8.74 -14.18
N PRO A 504 -1.98 -9.53 -13.78
CA PRO A 504 -3.19 -9.71 -14.59
C PRO A 504 -4.06 -8.44 -14.64
N LEU A 505 -3.80 -7.47 -13.75
CA LEU A 505 -4.59 -6.23 -13.63
C LEU A 505 -3.91 -5.02 -14.29
N ALA A 506 -2.68 -5.18 -14.78
CA ALA A 506 -1.95 -4.06 -15.38
C ALA A 506 -2.60 -3.62 -16.71
N ILE A 507 -2.75 -2.32 -16.86
CA ILE A 507 -3.25 -1.67 -18.08
C ILE A 507 -2.06 -1.18 -18.93
N THR A 508 -0.99 -0.72 -18.28
CA THR A 508 0.27 -0.30 -18.91
C THR A 508 1.46 -0.69 -18.02
N GLU A 509 2.66 -0.30 -18.45
CA GLU A 509 3.92 -0.52 -17.74
C GLU A 509 3.97 0.25 -16.41
N ALA A 510 4.91 -0.15 -15.55
CA ALA A 510 5.34 0.65 -14.42
C ALA A 510 6.83 0.39 -14.13
N GLU A 511 7.16 -0.78 -13.58
CA GLU A 511 8.56 -1.12 -13.24
C GLU A 511 9.49 -1.11 -14.45
N ARG A 512 9.06 -1.63 -15.59
CA ARG A 512 9.87 -1.61 -16.82
C ARG A 512 10.00 -0.22 -17.45
N GLY A 513 9.03 0.66 -17.19
CA GLY A 513 8.96 1.99 -17.80
C GLY A 513 9.55 3.12 -16.95
N ILE A 514 9.63 2.95 -15.62
CA ILE A 514 10.07 4.02 -14.72
C ILE A 514 11.50 4.52 -15.00
N PRO A 515 12.51 3.70 -15.40
CA PRO A 515 13.86 4.22 -15.63
C PRO A 515 13.93 5.28 -16.74
N ASP A 516 13.16 5.11 -17.82
CA ASP A 516 13.07 6.09 -18.91
C ASP A 516 12.35 7.37 -18.44
N ILE A 517 11.23 7.21 -17.71
CA ILE A 517 10.45 8.33 -17.20
C ILE A 517 11.30 9.20 -16.25
N LEU A 518 12.09 8.60 -15.35
CA LEU A 518 12.95 9.36 -14.44
C LEU A 518 14.03 10.16 -15.19
N LYS A 519 14.66 9.58 -16.22
CA LYS A 519 15.62 10.29 -17.07
C LYS A 519 14.98 11.49 -17.76
N ARG A 520 13.75 11.33 -18.26
CA ARG A 520 13.00 12.41 -18.91
C ARG A 520 12.62 13.51 -17.92
N VAL A 521 12.21 13.16 -16.70
CA VAL A 521 11.97 14.15 -15.63
C VAL A 521 13.25 14.92 -15.30
N ARG A 522 14.39 14.23 -15.16
CA ARG A 522 15.70 14.89 -14.94
C ARG A 522 16.05 15.84 -16.08
N ALA A 523 15.88 15.41 -17.34
CA ALA A 523 16.11 16.28 -18.49
C ALA A 523 15.20 17.52 -18.49
N VAL A 524 13.95 17.39 -18.04
CA VAL A 524 13.06 18.55 -17.85
C VAL A 524 13.55 19.45 -16.72
N PHE A 525 14.04 18.89 -15.60
CA PHE A 525 14.63 19.68 -14.51
C PHE A 525 15.80 20.53 -15.01
N ASP A 526 16.71 19.91 -15.74
CA ASP A 526 17.88 20.59 -16.32
C ASP A 526 17.43 21.69 -17.30
N LYS A 527 16.46 21.38 -18.18
CA LYS A 527 15.91 22.34 -19.15
C LYS A 527 15.28 23.56 -18.48
N VAL A 528 14.52 23.37 -17.40
CA VAL A 528 13.87 24.50 -16.70
C VAL A 528 14.81 25.20 -15.71
N GLY A 529 16.00 24.66 -15.46
CA GLY A 529 17.02 25.22 -14.57
C GLY A 529 16.82 24.90 -13.08
N LEU A 530 16.24 23.75 -12.75
CA LEU A 530 16.25 23.17 -11.40
C LEU A 530 17.61 22.51 -11.15
N ARG A 531 18.10 22.56 -9.90
CA ARG A 531 19.41 22.00 -9.54
C ARG A 531 19.35 20.47 -9.45
N TYR A 532 20.51 19.83 -9.61
CA TYR A 532 20.62 18.37 -9.55
C TYR A 532 20.14 17.78 -8.21
N ASN A 533 20.41 18.47 -7.10
CA ASN A 533 20.02 18.04 -5.76
C ASN A 533 18.52 18.24 -5.46
N GLU A 534 17.76 18.84 -6.37
CA GLU A 534 16.31 18.94 -6.25
C GLU A 534 15.65 17.65 -6.71
N SER A 535 14.58 17.28 -6.01
CA SER A 535 13.85 16.04 -6.24
C SER A 535 12.37 16.24 -5.97
N VAL A 536 11.58 15.31 -6.49
CA VAL A 536 10.16 15.14 -6.20
C VAL A 536 9.88 13.65 -6.01
N VAL A 537 8.97 13.31 -5.10
CA VAL A 537 8.57 11.90 -4.90
C VAL A 537 7.75 11.41 -6.09
N ILE A 538 8.29 10.48 -6.87
CA ILE A 538 7.65 9.92 -8.07
C ILE A 538 7.19 8.49 -7.84
N ARG A 539 5.92 8.19 -8.08
CA ARG A 539 5.42 6.81 -7.90
C ARG A 539 4.54 6.38 -9.07
N ILE A 540 4.84 5.21 -9.64
CA ILE A 540 4.21 4.72 -10.86
C ILE A 540 3.48 3.40 -10.62
N THR A 541 2.25 3.30 -11.13
CA THR A 541 1.49 2.06 -11.14
C THR A 541 0.84 1.81 -12.49
N GLY A 542 0.82 0.55 -12.93
CA GLY A 542 0.22 0.18 -14.21
C GLY A 542 -1.32 0.15 -14.22
N CYS A 543 -1.98 0.41 -13.08
CA CYS A 543 -3.45 0.39 -12.93
C CYS A 543 -3.88 1.13 -11.64
N PRO A 544 -5.18 1.45 -11.43
CA PRO A 544 -5.65 2.28 -10.31
C PRO A 544 -5.70 1.57 -8.93
N ASN A 545 -5.13 0.37 -8.82
CA ASN A 545 -5.06 -0.34 -7.53
C ASN A 545 -4.10 0.30 -6.52
N GLY A 546 -3.15 1.13 -6.99
CA GLY A 546 -2.25 1.89 -6.14
C GLY A 546 -1.19 1.07 -5.39
N CYS A 547 -0.67 -0.01 -5.99
CA CYS A 547 0.30 -0.91 -5.33
C CYS A 547 1.61 -0.24 -4.91
N ALA A 548 2.05 0.79 -5.64
CA ALA A 548 3.22 1.62 -5.33
C ALA A 548 2.85 2.91 -4.56
N ARG A 549 1.63 2.99 -4.01
CA ARG A 549 1.12 4.15 -3.26
C ARG A 549 1.24 5.49 -4.03
N PRO A 550 0.78 5.56 -5.30
CA PRO A 550 0.96 6.73 -6.16
C PRO A 550 0.14 7.95 -5.71
N TYR A 551 -0.93 7.72 -4.95
CA TYR A 551 -1.79 8.79 -4.44
C TYR A 551 -1.17 9.56 -3.27
N MET A 552 0.00 9.16 -2.79
CA MET A 552 0.79 9.89 -1.78
C MET A 552 2.01 10.59 -2.39
N ALA A 553 2.20 10.47 -3.71
CA ALA A 553 3.35 11.04 -4.41
C ALA A 553 3.16 12.54 -4.64
N GLU A 554 4.27 13.28 -4.66
CA GLU A 554 4.26 14.66 -5.19
C GLU A 554 3.91 14.63 -6.69
N LEU A 555 4.39 13.60 -7.41
CA LEU A 555 4.05 13.31 -8.80
C LEU A 555 3.73 11.82 -8.98
N GLY A 556 2.44 11.50 -9.09
CA GLY A 556 1.94 10.14 -9.28
C GLY A 556 1.55 9.85 -10.74
N PHE A 557 1.94 8.67 -11.24
CA PHE A 557 1.52 8.15 -12.54
C PHE A 557 0.68 6.88 -12.35
N VAL A 558 -0.57 6.91 -12.82
CA VAL A 558 -1.53 5.81 -12.64
C VAL A 558 -2.06 5.37 -13.99
N GLY A 559 -1.65 4.19 -14.45
CA GLY A 559 -1.98 3.65 -15.76
C GLY A 559 -3.49 3.63 -16.00
N ASP A 560 -3.93 4.23 -17.09
CA ASP A 560 -5.35 4.43 -17.44
C ASP A 560 -5.70 4.09 -18.89
N GLY A 561 -4.72 3.61 -19.65
CA GLY A 561 -4.84 3.09 -21.00
C GLY A 561 -3.49 2.56 -21.50
N PRO A 562 -3.45 1.91 -22.68
CA PRO A 562 -2.19 1.57 -23.31
C PRO A 562 -1.34 2.83 -23.54
N ASN A 563 -0.11 2.80 -23.04
CA ASN A 563 0.87 3.89 -23.11
C ASN A 563 0.32 5.24 -22.63
N SER A 564 -0.52 5.23 -21.59
CA SER A 564 -1.03 6.45 -20.96
C SER A 564 -1.16 6.33 -19.45
N TYR A 565 -1.00 7.47 -18.78
CA TYR A 565 -1.17 7.61 -17.35
C TYR A 565 -2.15 8.74 -17.03
N GLN A 566 -2.92 8.53 -15.97
CA GLN A 566 -3.50 9.60 -15.18
C GLN A 566 -2.39 10.20 -14.30
N ILE A 567 -2.21 11.52 -14.34
CA ILE A 567 -1.25 12.26 -13.51
C ILE A 567 -1.94 12.73 -12.23
N TRP A 568 -1.27 12.52 -11.10
CA TRP A 568 -1.72 12.93 -9.77
C TRP A 568 -0.69 13.85 -9.13
N LEU A 569 -1.13 14.94 -8.49
CA LEU A 569 -0.27 15.94 -7.82
C LEU A 569 -0.77 16.23 -6.41
N GLY A 570 0.11 16.72 -5.54
CA GLY A 570 -0.25 17.24 -4.21
C GLY A 570 0.02 16.32 -3.02
N GLY A 571 0.59 15.14 -3.22
CA GLY A 571 1.24 14.42 -2.12
C GLY A 571 2.47 15.19 -1.63
N THR A 572 3.03 14.84 -0.48
CA THR A 572 4.17 15.56 0.14
C THR A 572 5.38 14.66 0.37
N PRO A 573 6.60 15.23 0.55
CA PRO A 573 7.82 14.45 0.82
C PRO A 573 7.77 13.57 2.06
N ASN A 574 6.92 13.89 3.04
CA ASN A 574 6.68 13.10 4.26
C ASN A 574 5.39 12.26 4.22
N GLN A 575 4.69 12.21 3.08
CA GLN A 575 3.50 11.38 2.85
C GLN A 575 2.35 11.64 3.84
N THR A 576 2.10 12.89 4.17
CA THR A 576 0.96 13.30 5.01
C THR A 576 -0.23 13.82 4.21
N SER A 577 -0.02 14.13 2.93
CA SER A 577 -1.06 14.66 2.03
C SER A 577 -1.44 13.67 0.95
N LEU A 578 -2.74 13.66 0.61
CA LEU A 578 -3.27 12.87 -0.49
C LEU A 578 -3.26 13.68 -1.78
N ALA A 579 -2.63 13.14 -2.81
CA ALA A 579 -2.64 13.70 -4.15
C ALA A 579 -4.05 13.67 -4.76
N LYS A 580 -4.32 14.60 -5.68
CA LYS A 580 -5.56 14.66 -6.48
C LYS A 580 -5.26 14.37 -7.94
N CYS A 581 -6.24 13.84 -8.67
CA CYS A 581 -6.12 13.69 -10.10
C CYS A 581 -5.95 15.08 -10.74
N PHE A 582 -4.88 15.26 -11.51
CA PHE A 582 -4.60 16.48 -12.24
C PHE A 582 -5.03 16.36 -13.70
N MET A 583 -4.61 15.30 -14.39
CA MET A 583 -4.93 15.08 -15.80
C MET A 583 -5.13 13.59 -16.09
N ASN A 584 -6.05 13.28 -16.99
CA ASN A 584 -6.32 11.92 -17.46
C ASN A 584 -5.66 11.66 -18.81
N LYS A 585 -5.34 10.40 -19.10
CA LYS A 585 -4.89 9.90 -20.42
C LYS A 585 -3.69 10.62 -21.02
N VAL A 586 -2.77 11.09 -20.20
CA VAL A 586 -1.53 11.70 -20.70
C VAL A 586 -0.70 10.60 -21.34
N LYS A 587 -0.46 10.71 -22.65
CA LYS A 587 0.34 9.73 -23.39
C LYS A 587 1.78 9.81 -22.96
N ILE A 588 2.48 8.68 -22.99
CA ILE A 588 3.91 8.61 -22.63
C ILE A 588 4.74 9.59 -23.47
N GLN A 589 4.42 9.79 -24.75
CA GLN A 589 5.11 10.73 -25.64
C GLN A 589 4.82 12.21 -25.35
N ASP A 590 3.78 12.50 -24.56
CA ASP A 590 3.31 13.86 -24.27
C ASP A 590 3.63 14.31 -22.83
N LEU A 591 4.44 13.53 -22.08
CA LEU A 591 4.73 13.83 -20.68
C LEU A 591 5.37 15.21 -20.49
N GLU A 592 6.35 15.58 -21.31
CA GLU A 592 7.07 16.86 -21.22
C GLU A 592 6.13 18.05 -21.42
N LYS A 593 5.10 17.90 -22.27
CA LYS A 593 4.08 18.95 -22.49
C LYS A 593 3.33 19.30 -21.20
N VAL A 594 3.26 18.37 -20.26
CA VAL A 594 2.64 18.57 -18.94
C VAL A 594 3.68 18.96 -17.89
N LEU A 595 4.82 18.26 -17.86
CA LEU A 595 5.80 18.38 -16.79
C LEU A 595 6.62 19.67 -16.87
N GLU A 596 7.03 20.09 -18.06
CA GLU A 596 7.83 21.29 -18.27
C GLU A 596 7.16 22.56 -17.72
N PRO A 597 5.89 22.88 -18.06
CA PRO A 597 5.23 24.06 -17.50
C PRO A 597 5.03 23.95 -15.97
N LEU A 598 4.79 22.75 -15.43
CA LEU A 598 4.65 22.55 -13.98
C LEU A 598 5.95 22.87 -13.24
N PHE A 599 7.07 22.28 -13.69
CA PHE A 599 8.36 22.47 -13.05
C PHE A 599 8.95 23.86 -13.29
N TYR A 600 8.72 24.46 -14.46
CA TYR A 600 9.05 25.86 -14.72
C TYR A 600 8.33 26.80 -13.74
N ASN A 601 7.02 26.60 -13.53
CA ASN A 601 6.27 27.40 -12.56
C ASN A 601 6.72 27.13 -11.12
N TRP A 602 7.04 25.87 -10.76
CA TRP A 602 7.58 25.55 -9.43
C TRP A 602 8.89 26.30 -9.18
N ARG A 603 9.86 26.24 -10.11
CA ARG A 603 11.12 26.97 -10.00
C ARG A 603 10.90 28.46 -9.76
N ARG A 604 9.97 29.09 -10.50
CA ARG A 604 9.76 30.55 -10.46
C ARG A 604 8.91 31.05 -9.30
N LYS A 605 7.90 30.29 -8.88
CA LYS A 605 6.82 30.76 -7.99
C LYS A 605 6.77 30.05 -6.64
N ARG A 606 7.70 29.12 -6.36
CA ARG A 606 7.79 28.48 -5.05
C ARG A 606 8.30 29.44 -3.99
N LEU A 607 7.86 29.22 -2.77
CA LEU A 607 8.47 29.83 -1.60
C LEU A 607 9.83 29.18 -1.31
N ARG A 608 10.67 29.85 -0.52
CA ARG A 608 11.99 29.32 -0.15
C ARG A 608 11.84 27.97 0.54
N GLY A 609 12.44 26.93 -0.04
CA GLY A 609 12.41 25.57 0.51
C GLY A 609 11.10 24.81 0.32
N GLU A 610 10.14 25.36 -0.42
CA GLU A 610 8.84 24.72 -0.61
C GLU A 610 8.92 23.48 -1.55
N PRO A 611 8.53 22.29 -1.07
CA PRO A 611 8.45 21.09 -1.89
C PRO A 611 7.43 21.21 -3.03
N PHE A 612 7.64 20.46 -4.11
CA PHE A 612 6.75 20.49 -5.27
C PHE A 612 5.29 20.14 -4.90
N GLY A 613 5.11 19.17 -4.01
CA GLY A 613 3.80 18.79 -3.49
C GLY A 613 3.03 19.96 -2.86
N GLN A 614 3.66 20.68 -1.94
CA GLN A 614 3.05 21.84 -1.27
C GLN A 614 2.79 22.98 -2.27
N PHE A 615 3.74 23.21 -3.19
CA PHE A 615 3.58 24.16 -4.28
C PHE A 615 2.35 23.85 -5.14
N THR A 616 2.16 22.59 -5.55
CA THR A 616 1.00 22.20 -6.37
C THR A 616 -0.32 22.42 -5.63
N THR A 617 -0.37 22.12 -4.34
CA THR A 617 -1.55 22.40 -3.51
C THR A 617 -1.85 23.89 -3.40
N ARG A 618 -0.83 24.72 -3.18
CA ARG A 618 -0.97 26.16 -3.01
C ARG A 618 -1.32 26.89 -4.31
N VAL A 619 -0.71 26.50 -5.43
CA VAL A 619 -0.74 27.27 -6.68
C VAL A 619 -1.60 26.60 -7.75
N VAL A 620 -1.47 25.30 -7.95
CA VAL A 620 -2.16 24.60 -9.06
C VAL A 620 -3.64 24.42 -8.71
N TYR A 621 -3.96 23.98 -7.49
CA TYR A 621 -5.35 23.73 -7.11
C TYR A 621 -6.13 24.97 -6.63
N LYS A 622 -5.44 26.02 -6.17
CA LYS A 622 -6.11 27.25 -5.71
C LYS A 622 -6.62 28.10 -6.89
N VAL A 623 -5.82 28.22 -7.95
CA VAL A 623 -6.22 28.95 -9.18
C VAL A 623 -7.43 28.30 -9.87
N ALA A 624 -7.56 26.96 -9.82
CA ALA A 624 -8.69 26.25 -10.41
C ALA A 624 -10.04 26.48 -9.70
N LEU A 625 -10.03 26.90 -8.43
CA LEU A 625 -11.24 27.26 -7.68
C LEU A 625 -11.66 28.72 -7.93
N ASP A 626 -10.68 29.62 -8.07
CA ASP A 626 -10.94 31.04 -8.34
C ASP A 626 -11.54 31.24 -9.76
N ASP A 627 -11.06 30.50 -10.77
CA ASP A 627 -11.63 30.51 -12.13
C ASP A 627 -13.05 29.90 -12.19
N ALA A 628 -13.34 28.89 -11.35
CA ALA A 628 -14.68 28.28 -11.28
C ALA A 628 -15.71 29.21 -10.60
N THR A 629 -15.29 30.05 -9.65
CA THR A 629 -16.17 31.05 -9.03
C THR A 629 -16.41 32.30 -9.89
N HIS A 630 -15.48 32.67 -10.77
CA HIS A 630 -15.66 33.80 -11.70
C HIS A 630 -16.51 33.45 -12.93
N GLY A 631 -16.59 32.17 -13.32
CA GLY A 631 -17.46 31.70 -14.40
C GLY A 631 -18.96 31.61 -14.06
N CYS A 632 -19.35 31.89 -12.81
CA CYS A 632 -20.76 31.90 -12.37
C CYS A 632 -21.33 33.33 -12.21
N ARG A 633 -20.57 34.36 -12.59
CA ARG A 633 -20.99 35.76 -12.65
C ARG A 633 -20.60 36.39 -14.01
N GLN A 634 -21.03 35.79 -15.11
CA GLN A 634 -21.22 36.47 -16.39
C GLN A 634 -22.45 35.90 -17.09
#